data_AF-A0AAD4VGY9-F1
#
_entry.id   AF-A0AAD4VGY9-F1
#
_cell.length_a   1.000
_cell.length_b   1.000
_cell.length_c   1.000
_cell.angle_alpha   90.00
_cell.angle_beta   90.00
_cell.angle_gamma   90.00
#
_symmetry.space_group_name_H-M   'P 1'
#
loop_
_entity.id
_entity.type
_entity.pdbx_description
1 polymer ?
#
loop_
_entity_poly.entity_id
_entity_poly.type
_entity_poly.pdbx_seq_one_letter_code
_entity_poly.pdbx_strand_id
1 'polypeptide(L)'
;MHPPDSEHTAFITDKGLYCYNVMPFGLKNAGATYQRLVNKIFAGYIGNIMEVYVDDMLVKSRTAEEHLHNLSIMFGILKDYRMRLNPKKCAFSVSS
;
A
#
# COMPACT_ATOMS: atom_id res chain seq x y z
N MET A 1 7.24 -8.68 -9.40
CA MET A 1 8.67 -8.93 -9.12
C MET A 1 9.45 -8.49 -10.35
N HIS A 2 10.63 -7.88 -10.21
CA HIS A 2 11.47 -7.62 -11.38
C HIS A 2 11.91 -8.99 -11.94
N PRO A 3 11.72 -9.31 -13.23
CA PRO A 3 11.82 -10.69 -13.72
C PRO A 3 13.15 -11.39 -13.38
N PRO A 4 14.32 -10.72 -13.51
CA PRO A 4 15.61 -11.29 -13.09
C PRO A 4 15.70 -11.67 -11.61
N ASP A 5 14.98 -10.99 -10.71
CA ASP A 5 15.06 -11.24 -9.28
C ASP A 5 14.08 -12.33 -8.81
N SER A 6 13.21 -12.83 -9.70
CA SER A 6 12.17 -13.80 -9.35
C SER A 6 12.75 -15.13 -8.87
N GLU A 7 13.82 -15.63 -9.51
CA GLU A 7 14.48 -16.88 -9.13
C GLU A 7 15.07 -16.83 -7.72
N HIS A 8 15.48 -15.67 -7.22
CA HIS A 8 15.99 -15.49 -5.86
C HIS A 8 14.91 -15.61 -4.79
N THR A 9 13.64 -15.67 -5.21
CA THR A 9 12.50 -15.95 -4.32
C THR A 9 11.97 -17.37 -4.47
N ALA A 10 12.77 -18.27 -5.05
CA ALA A 10 12.36 -19.65 -5.25
C ALA A 10 12.23 -20.43 -3.93
N PHE A 11 11.26 -21.35 -3.89
CA PHE A 11 11.02 -22.26 -2.78
C PHE A 11 10.62 -23.64 -3.30
N ILE A 12 10.90 -24.67 -2.50
CA ILE A 12 10.63 -26.07 -2.82
C ILE A 12 9.38 -26.53 -2.08
N THR A 13 8.51 -27.25 -2.79
CA THR A 13 7.39 -28.02 -2.23
C THR A 13 7.57 -29.49 -2.59
N ASP A 14 6.73 -30.36 -2.03
CA ASP A 14 6.62 -31.78 -2.43
C ASP A 14 6.28 -31.96 -3.92
N LYS A 15 5.74 -30.92 -4.58
CA LYS A 15 5.33 -30.92 -5.98
C LYS A 15 6.32 -30.26 -6.94
N GLY A 16 7.39 -29.64 -6.44
CA GLY A 16 8.42 -29.03 -7.27
C GLY A 16 8.91 -27.66 -6.80
N LEU A 17 9.67 -27.01 -7.69
CA LEU A 17 10.28 -25.69 -7.49
C LEU A 17 9.38 -24.58 -8.03
N TYR A 18 9.12 -23.58 -7.20
CA TYR A 18 8.27 -22.43 -7.52
C TYR A 18 8.97 -21.13 -7.18
N CYS A 19 8.61 -20.02 -7.81
CA CYS A 19 9.05 -18.67 -7.45
C CYS A 19 7.87 -17.70 -7.36
N TYR A 20 8.06 -16.56 -6.69
CA TYR A 20 6.99 -15.57 -6.52
C TYR A 20 6.92 -14.57 -7.69
N ASN A 21 5.71 -14.40 -8.25
CA ASN A 21 5.43 -13.40 -9.30
C ASN A 21 5.29 -11.97 -8.73
N VAL A 22 4.89 -11.86 -7.47
CA VAL A 22 4.72 -10.60 -6.72
C VAL A 22 5.67 -10.60 -5.53
N MET A 23 5.82 -9.47 -4.84
CA MET A 23 6.71 -9.39 -3.68
C MET A 23 6.16 -10.25 -2.53
N PRO A 24 6.87 -11.30 -2.07
CA PRO A 24 6.43 -12.10 -0.94
C PRO A 24 6.71 -11.41 0.40
N PHE A 25 6.03 -11.90 1.45
CA PHE A 25 6.38 -11.57 2.83
C PHE A 25 7.74 -12.17 3.21
N GLY A 26 8.39 -11.59 4.22
CA GLY A 26 9.67 -12.08 4.75
C GLY A 26 10.92 -11.55 4.05
N LEU A 27 10.78 -10.83 2.94
CA LEU A 27 11.93 -10.12 2.34
C LEU A 27 12.32 -8.92 3.21
N LYS A 28 13.63 -8.80 3.48
CA LYS A 28 14.21 -7.70 4.28
C LYS A 28 13.79 -6.30 3.81
N ASN A 29 13.66 -6.11 2.49
CA ASN A 29 13.36 -4.83 1.87
C ASN A 29 11.91 -4.68 1.37
N ALA A 30 11.01 -5.60 1.74
CA ALA A 30 9.61 -5.53 1.30
C ALA A 30 8.93 -4.23 1.74
N GLY A 31 9.04 -3.89 3.04
CA GLY A 31 8.46 -2.66 3.58
C GLY A 31 9.04 -1.39 2.96
N ALA A 32 10.36 -1.33 2.75
CA ALA A 32 11.00 -0.19 2.08
C ALA A 32 10.54 -0.01 0.62
N THR A 33 10.35 -1.12 -0.08
CA THR A 33 9.81 -1.11 -1.45
C THR A 33 8.36 -0.63 -1.48
N TYR A 34 7.53 -1.11 -0.55
CA TYR A 34 6.15 -0.66 -0.40
C TYR A 34 6.08 0.84 -0.05
N GLN A 35 6.85 1.30 0.94
CA GLN A 35 6.91 2.72 1.31
C GLN A 35 7.30 3.60 0.12
N ARG A 36 8.27 3.19 -0.70
CA ARG A 36 8.67 3.95 -1.91
C ARG A 36 7.53 4.06 -2.92
N LEU A 37 6.72 3.01 -3.09
CA LEU A 37 5.53 3.04 -3.94
C LEU A 37 4.51 4.03 -3.38
N VAL A 38 4.14 3.91 -2.10
CA VAL A 38 3.11 4.76 -1.49
C VAL A 38 3.55 6.24 -1.49
N ASN A 39 4.81 6.52 -1.15
CA ASN A 39 5.38 7.87 -1.23
C ASN A 39 5.32 8.45 -2.65
N LYS A 40 5.54 7.62 -3.67
CA LYS A 40 5.52 8.06 -5.06
C LYS A 40 4.11 8.41 -5.53
N ILE A 41 3.13 7.55 -5.26
CA ILE A 41 1.76 7.73 -5.78
C ILE A 41 0.98 8.79 -5.00
N PHE A 42 1.32 9.04 -3.74
CA PHE A 42 0.69 10.06 -2.90
C PHE A 42 1.57 11.29 -2.65
N ALA A 43 2.65 11.49 -3.42
CA ALA A 43 3.64 12.55 -3.18
C ALA A 43 3.02 13.95 -3.02
N GLY A 44 1.96 14.27 -3.77
CA GLY A 44 1.26 15.57 -3.70
C GLY A 44 0.28 15.72 -2.53
N TYR A 45 0.01 14.65 -1.78
CA TYR A 45 -1.02 14.58 -0.75
C TYR A 45 -0.47 14.33 0.65
N ILE A 46 0.71 13.70 0.74
CA ILE A 46 1.43 13.46 1.99
C ILE A 46 1.78 14.78 2.68
N GLY A 47 1.57 14.84 4.00
CA GLY A 47 1.79 16.02 4.83
C GLY A 47 0.61 16.99 4.87
N ASN A 48 -0.25 16.98 3.84
CA ASN A 48 -1.44 17.83 3.77
C ASN A 48 -2.71 17.06 4.17
N ILE A 49 -3.25 16.25 3.26
CA ILE A 49 -4.52 15.54 3.48
C ILE A 49 -4.32 14.12 4.02
N MET A 50 -3.09 13.60 3.96
CA MET A 50 -2.78 12.28 4.49
C MET A 50 -1.36 12.17 5.04
N GLU A 51 -1.16 11.16 5.88
CA GLU A 51 0.14 10.70 6.35
C GLU A 51 0.29 9.21 6.02
N VAL A 52 1.52 8.76 5.82
CA VAL A 52 1.83 7.37 5.46
C VAL A 52 2.97 6.89 6.33
N TYR A 53 2.79 5.72 6.95
CA TYR A 53 3.84 5.06 7.73
C TYR A 53 3.85 3.55 7.48
N VAL A 54 4.90 3.07 6.82
CA VAL A 54 5.10 1.67 6.42
C VAL A 54 3.88 1.16 5.66
N ASP A 55 3.03 0.35 6.31
CA ASP A 55 1.87 -0.29 5.70
C ASP A 55 0.57 0.50 5.95
N ASP A 56 0.59 1.49 6.85
CA ASP A 56 -0.57 2.26 7.28
C ASP A 56 -0.65 3.62 6.58
N MET A 57 -1.88 3.98 6.19
CA MET A 57 -2.22 5.27 5.58
C MET A 57 -3.30 5.94 6.43
N LEU A 58 -3.05 7.18 6.83
CA LEU A 58 -3.98 8.01 7.61
C LEU A 58 -4.46 9.17 6.74
N VAL A 59 -5.77 9.25 6.49
CA VAL A 59 -6.37 10.43 5.85
C VAL A 59 -6.91 11.34 6.95
N LYS A 60 -6.56 12.63 6.90
CA LYS A 60 -6.92 13.63 7.92
C LYS A 60 -7.61 14.83 7.31
N SER A 61 -8.55 15.43 8.03
CA SER A 61 -9.37 16.55 7.56
C SER A 61 -9.93 17.33 8.75
N ARG A 62 -10.34 18.59 8.55
CA ARG A 62 -10.91 19.43 9.62
C ARG A 62 -12.42 19.27 9.75
N THR A 63 -13.11 19.00 8.64
CA THR A 63 -14.56 18.79 8.62
C THR A 63 -14.91 17.45 7.97
N ALA A 64 -16.13 16.96 8.23
CA ALA A 64 -16.62 15.72 7.64
C ALA A 64 -16.77 15.82 6.11
N GLU A 65 -17.19 16.97 5.59
CA GLU A 65 -17.32 17.18 4.13
C GLU A 65 -15.96 17.14 3.44
N GLU A 66 -14.96 17.80 4.04
CA GLU A 66 -13.57 17.75 3.57
C GLU A 66 -13.04 16.31 3.63
N HIS A 67 -13.39 15.55 4.67
CA HIS A 67 -12.97 14.16 4.81
C HIS A 67 -13.51 13.26 3.71
N LEU A 68 -14.79 13.41 3.34
CA LEU A 68 -15.38 12.67 2.22
C LEU A 68 -14.68 12.99 0.90
N HIS A 69 -14.35 14.26 0.67
CA HIS A 69 -13.59 14.67 -0.51
C HIS A 69 -12.17 14.06 -0.53
N ASN A 70 -11.45 14.13 0.58
CA ASN A 70 -10.09 13.59 0.69
C ASN A 70 -10.06 12.06 0.54
N LEU A 71 -11.05 11.35 1.11
CA LEU A 71 -11.22 9.92 0.89
C LEU A 71 -11.49 9.59 -0.58
N SER A 72 -12.31 10.38 -1.28
CA SER A 72 -12.57 10.19 -2.71
C SER A 72 -11.29 10.31 -3.54
N ILE A 73 -10.42 11.28 -3.24
CA ILE A 73 -9.11 11.43 -3.89
C ILE A 73 -8.26 10.19 -3.62
N MET A 74 -8.14 9.79 -2.35
CA MET A 74 -7.31 8.66 -1.95
C MET A 74 -7.77 7.35 -2.64
N PHE A 75 -9.07 7.07 -2.63
CA PHE A 75 -9.62 5.89 -3.31
C PHE A 75 -9.45 5.94 -4.83
N GLY A 76 -9.54 7.13 -5.44
CA GLY A 76 -9.25 7.32 -6.87
C GLY A 76 -7.83 6.88 -7.22
N ILE A 77 -6.84 7.36 -6.45
CA ILE A 77 -5.42 7.01 -6.64
C ILE A 77 -5.21 5.51 -6.43
N LEU A 78 -5.76 4.91 -5.36
CA LEU A 78 -5.64 3.47 -5.14
C LEU A 78 -6.22 2.67 -6.31
N LYS A 79 -7.36 3.10 -6.87
CA LYS A 79 -7.99 2.44 -8.01
C LYS A 79 -7.12 2.52 -9.27
N ASP A 80 -6.54 3.68 -9.56
CA ASP A 80 -5.67 3.89 -10.72
C ASP A 80 -4.42 2.99 -10.68
N TYR A 81 -3.83 2.83 -9.49
CA TYR A 81 -2.69 1.95 -9.26
C TYR A 81 -3.07 0.50 -8.94
N ARG A 82 -4.37 0.15 -8.98
CA ARG A 82 -4.92 -1.18 -8.67
C ARG A 82 -4.51 -1.71 -7.29
N MET A 83 -4.28 -0.81 -6.35
CA MET A 83 -4.01 -1.15 -4.96
C MET A 83 -5.31 -1.50 -4.24
N ARG A 84 -5.21 -2.41 -3.27
CA ARG A 84 -6.36 -2.87 -2.49
C ARG A 84 -6.09 -2.68 -1.01
N LEU A 85 -7.13 -2.25 -0.31
CA LEU A 85 -7.15 -2.20 1.14
C LEU A 85 -7.71 -3.51 1.69
N ASN A 86 -7.33 -3.86 2.92
CA ASN A 86 -7.96 -4.93 3.67
C ASN A 86 -9.09 -4.31 4.52
N PRO A 87 -10.38 -4.47 4.17
CA PRO A 87 -11.47 -3.79 4.88
C PRO A 87 -11.55 -4.15 6.37
N LYS A 88 -11.12 -5.35 6.74
CA LYS A 88 -11.09 -5.80 8.16
C LYS A 88 -10.05 -5.06 9.00
N LYS A 89 -9.06 -4.43 8.36
CA LYS A 89 -8.00 -3.65 9.01
C LYS A 89 -8.19 -2.13 8.83
N CYS A 90 -9.23 -1.70 8.13
CA CYS A 90 -9.52 -0.28 7.96
C CYS A 90 -10.45 0.23 9.06
N ALA A 91 -10.14 1.40 9.60
CA ALA A 91 -11.04 2.17 10.45
C ALA A 91 -11.40 3.47 9.71
N PHE A 92 -12.69 3.82 9.70
CA PHE A 92 -13.20 5.02 9.03
C PHE A 92 -14.00 5.87 10.00
N SER A 93 -14.04 7.18 9.75
CA SER A 93 -14.83 8.13 10.54
C SER A 93 -14.52 8.09 12.05
N VAL A 94 -13.26 7.87 12.40
CA VAL A 94 -12.79 7.91 13.79
C VAL A 94 -12.69 9.38 14.21
N SER A 95 -13.38 9.74 15.29
CA SER A 95 -13.25 11.07 15.89
C SER A 95 -11.97 11.15 16.72
N SER A 96 -11.27 12.28 16.61
CA SER A 96 -10.14 12.65 17.48
C SER A 96 -10.58 12.99 18.89
#